data_AF-A0A645IT99-F1
#
_entry.id   AF-A0A645IT99-F1
#
_cell.length_a   1.000
_cell.length_b   1.000
_cell.length_c   1.000
_cell.angle_alpha   90.00
_cell.angle_beta   90.00
_cell.angle_gamma   90.00
#
_symmetry.space_group_name_H-M   'P 1'
#
loop_
_entity.id
_entity.type
_entity.pdbx_description
1 polymer ?
#
loop_
_entity_poly.entity_id
_entity_poly.type
_entity_poly.pdbx_seq_one_letter_code
_entity_poly.pdbx_strand_id
1 'polypeptide(L)'
;MAVHKSMPDVVIEAAREIGRALEGAVASRQISEEALFDQSYQPIANTRPQKFNTRFDGLTDKIFPRIQEAILERNGAIVYAIGCDRRGYVPTLNNRFSKPLTGDYDKDFVGNRSKRIFDDPVGKRCGAHELQFLIQTYRRDTGEIMHDISAPVYVNGRHWGGFRMGYQA
;
A
#
# COMPACT_ATOMS: atom_id res chain seq x y z
N MET A 1 -3.88 -5.62 24.06
CA MET A 1 -5.33 -5.29 23.91
C MET A 1 -5.61 -3.88 23.40
N ALA A 2 -4.98 -2.82 23.94
CA ALA A 2 -5.23 -1.44 23.49
C ALA A 2 -4.84 -1.19 22.02
N VAL A 3 -3.69 -1.71 21.59
CA VAL A 3 -3.18 -1.56 20.21
C VAL A 3 -4.17 -2.09 19.18
N HIS A 4 -4.66 -3.33 19.34
CA HIS A 4 -5.61 -3.93 18.40
C HIS A 4 -6.92 -3.14 18.29
N LYS A 5 -7.41 -2.60 19.41
CA LYS A 5 -8.69 -1.89 19.49
C LYS A 5 -8.68 -0.58 18.68
N SER A 6 -7.53 0.09 18.55
CA SER A 6 -7.44 1.36 17.82
C SER A 6 -7.24 1.21 16.31
N MET A 7 -6.78 0.05 15.83
CA MET A 7 -6.37 -0.11 14.42
C MET A 7 -7.49 0.06 13.38
N PRO A 8 -8.74 -0.41 13.61
CA PRO A 8 -9.82 -0.22 12.66
C PRO A 8 -10.07 1.24 12.30
N ASP A 9 -10.14 2.13 13.28
CA ASP A 9 -10.40 3.56 13.03
C ASP A 9 -9.26 4.20 12.23
N VAL A 10 -8.02 3.84 12.56
CA VAL A 10 -6.83 4.36 11.86
C VAL A 10 -6.80 3.91 10.40
N VAL A 11 -7.05 2.63 10.12
CA VAL A 11 -6.99 2.11 8.74
C VAL A 11 -8.12 2.67 7.88
N ILE A 12 -9.32 2.82 8.46
CA ILE A 12 -10.50 3.33 7.75
C ILE A 12 -10.30 4.79 7.39
N GLU A 13 -9.80 5.60 8.32
CA GLU A 13 -9.56 7.01 8.02
C GLU A 13 -8.43 7.18 7.00
N ALA A 14 -7.36 6.40 7.10
CA ALA A 14 -6.28 6.43 6.11
C ALA A 14 -6.77 6.01 4.71
N ALA A 15 -7.63 4.99 4.61
CA ALA A 15 -8.23 4.59 3.34
C ALA A 15 -9.09 5.71 2.73
N ARG A 16 -9.86 6.43 3.55
CA ARG A 16 -10.64 7.60 3.12
C ARG A 16 -9.75 8.76 2.68
N GLU A 17 -8.67 9.03 3.42
CA GLU A 17 -7.70 10.07 3.04
C GLU A 17 -7.05 9.79 1.69
N ILE A 18 -6.64 8.54 1.45
CA ILE A 18 -6.09 8.13 0.15
C ILE A 18 -7.15 8.28 -0.95
N GLY A 19 -8.38 7.81 -0.71
CA GLY A 19 -9.49 7.96 -1.65
C GLY A 19 -9.72 9.41 -2.03
N ARG A 20 -9.89 10.30 -1.05
CA ARG A 20 -10.06 11.74 -1.25
C ARG A 20 -8.89 12.38 -2.01
N ALA A 21 -7.66 11.96 -1.71
CA ALA A 21 -6.48 12.50 -2.39
C ALA A 21 -6.41 12.08 -3.86
N LEU A 22 -6.78 10.83 -4.16
CA LEU A 22 -6.88 10.33 -5.53
C LEU A 22 -8.04 10.97 -6.29
N GLU A 23 -9.21 11.14 -5.67
CA GLU A 23 -10.35 11.88 -6.22
C GLU A 23 -9.96 13.32 -6.57
N GLY A 24 -9.27 14.01 -5.67
CA GLY A 24 -8.73 15.35 -5.91
C GLY A 24 -7.74 15.40 -7.08
N ALA A 25 -6.90 14.39 -7.23
CA ALA A 25 -5.97 14.29 -8.37
C ALA A 25 -6.70 14.08 -9.71
N VAL A 26 -7.77 13.27 -9.73
CA VAL A 26 -8.63 13.10 -10.91
C VAL A 26 -9.37 14.40 -11.22
N ALA A 27 -10.01 15.03 -10.23
CA ALA A 27 -10.74 16.28 -10.41
C ALA A 27 -9.87 17.43 -10.91
N SER A 28 -8.60 17.48 -10.47
CA SER A 28 -7.61 18.46 -10.93
C SER A 28 -6.87 18.05 -12.21
N ARG A 29 -7.29 16.96 -12.87
CA ARG A 29 -6.71 16.44 -14.13
C ARG A 29 -5.21 16.12 -14.05
N GLN A 30 -4.69 15.81 -12.87
CA GLN A 30 -3.32 15.31 -12.71
C GLN A 30 -3.17 13.88 -13.25
N ILE A 31 -4.27 13.13 -13.26
CA ILE A 31 -4.39 11.81 -13.86
C ILE A 31 -5.81 11.65 -14.42
N SER A 32 -6.00 10.84 -15.47
CA SER A 32 -7.34 10.40 -15.85
C SER A 32 -7.79 9.26 -14.94
N GLU A 33 -9.10 9.11 -14.74
CA GLU A 33 -9.63 7.97 -14.00
C GLU A 33 -9.26 6.64 -14.67
N GLU A 34 -9.24 6.58 -16.00
CA GLU A 34 -8.77 5.40 -16.73
C GLU A 34 -7.32 5.02 -16.36
N ALA A 35 -6.40 5.99 -16.32
CA ALA A 35 -5.01 5.76 -15.96
C ALA A 35 -4.84 5.36 -14.49
N LEU A 36 -5.70 5.86 -13.60
CA LEU A 36 -5.67 5.53 -12.17
C LEU A 36 -6.12 4.08 -11.88
N PHE A 37 -6.97 3.52 -12.73
CA PHE A 37 -7.48 2.15 -12.61
C PHE A 37 -6.84 1.17 -13.61
N ASP A 38 -5.81 1.61 -14.34
CA ASP A 38 -5.09 0.78 -15.28
C ASP A 38 -4.33 -0.35 -14.56
N GLN A 39 -4.57 -1.59 -15.00
CA GLN A 39 -3.92 -2.80 -14.47
C GLN A 39 -2.84 -3.34 -15.43
N SER A 40 -2.32 -2.49 -16.33
CA SER A 40 -1.28 -2.85 -17.29
C SER A 40 0.11 -2.75 -16.67
N TYR A 41 0.44 -3.68 -15.76
CA TYR A 41 1.73 -3.72 -15.07
C TYR A 41 2.89 -3.97 -16.06
N GLN A 42 3.76 -2.98 -16.22
CA GLN A 42 4.95 -3.10 -17.07
C GLN A 42 6.13 -3.59 -16.25
N PRO A 43 6.69 -4.79 -16.51
CA PRO A 43 7.80 -5.30 -15.71
C PRO A 43 9.04 -4.40 -15.83
N ILE A 44 9.66 -4.12 -14.69
CA ILE A 44 10.97 -3.46 -14.64
C ILE A 44 12.04 -4.51 -14.82
N ALA A 45 12.84 -4.38 -15.88
CA ALA A 45 13.92 -5.31 -16.20
C ALA A 45 14.94 -5.40 -15.04
N ASN A 46 15.55 -6.58 -14.90
CA ASN A 46 16.63 -6.83 -13.93
C ASN A 46 16.26 -6.56 -12.46
N THR A 47 15.00 -6.83 -12.08
CA THR A 47 14.53 -6.70 -10.69
C THR A 47 14.18 -8.05 -10.10
N ARG A 48 14.61 -8.29 -8.86
CA ARG A 48 14.27 -9.48 -8.07
C ARG A 48 14.03 -9.06 -6.62
N PRO A 49 12.81 -9.24 -6.05
CA PRO A 49 11.58 -9.70 -6.69
C PRO A 49 11.16 -8.83 -7.88
N GLN A 50 10.35 -9.39 -8.79
CA GLN A 50 9.88 -8.67 -9.97
C GLN A 50 9.14 -7.39 -9.54
N LYS A 51 9.57 -6.26 -10.11
CA LYS A 51 8.92 -4.96 -9.94
C LYS A 51 8.19 -4.56 -11.21
N PHE A 52 7.22 -3.65 -11.07
CA PHE A 52 6.39 -3.19 -12.17
C PHE A 52 6.24 -1.68 -12.15
N ASN A 53 5.90 -1.11 -13.31
CA ASN A 53 5.39 0.25 -13.42
C ASN A 53 3.92 0.23 -13.85
N THR A 54 3.20 1.26 -13.46
CA THR A 54 1.81 1.57 -13.82
C THR A 54 1.68 3.07 -14.14
N ARG A 55 0.59 3.46 -14.81
CA ARG A 55 0.36 4.87 -15.17
C ARG A 55 0.17 5.80 -13.96
N PHE A 56 -0.15 5.26 -12.78
CA PHE A 56 -0.39 6.03 -11.56
C PHE A 56 0.80 6.10 -10.59
N ASP A 57 1.93 5.46 -10.90
CA ASP A 57 3.10 5.45 -10.03
C ASP A 57 3.60 6.86 -9.69
N GLY A 58 3.81 7.69 -10.72
CA GLY A 58 4.32 9.05 -10.51
C GLY A 58 3.37 9.95 -9.72
N LEU A 59 2.07 9.65 -9.71
CA LEU A 59 1.10 10.36 -8.88
C LEU A 59 1.16 9.86 -7.42
N THR A 60 1.09 8.56 -7.22
CA THR A 60 1.10 7.94 -5.90
C THR A 60 2.39 8.20 -5.15
N ASP A 61 3.54 8.23 -5.85
CA ASP A 61 4.85 8.58 -5.25
C ASP A 61 4.91 10.02 -4.73
N LYS A 62 4.03 10.92 -5.20
CA LYS A 62 3.92 12.30 -4.70
C LYS A 62 2.91 12.43 -3.56
N ILE A 63 1.79 11.72 -3.65
CA ILE A 63 0.65 11.89 -2.74
C ILE A 63 0.76 11.00 -1.50
N PHE A 64 1.06 9.72 -1.69
CA PHE A 64 0.95 8.72 -0.63
C PHE A 64 1.93 8.95 0.53
N PRO A 65 3.20 9.36 0.32
CA PRO A 65 4.16 9.47 1.43
C PRO A 65 3.67 10.34 2.57
N ARG A 66 3.00 11.46 2.28
CA ARG A 66 2.49 12.37 3.32
C ARG A 66 1.51 11.67 4.28
N ILE A 67 0.59 10.86 3.75
CA ILE A 67 -0.41 10.15 4.55
C ILE A 67 0.23 8.96 5.27
N GLN A 68 1.02 8.17 4.52
CA GLN A 68 1.66 6.96 5.01
C GLN A 68 2.64 7.24 6.16
N GLU A 69 3.49 8.25 6.03
CA GLU A 69 4.50 8.56 7.05
C GLU A 69 3.89 9.20 8.30
N ALA A 70 2.88 10.07 8.15
CA ALA A 70 2.18 10.68 9.28
C ALA A 70 1.55 9.63 10.22
N ILE A 71 1.11 8.49 9.67
CA ILE A 71 0.60 7.36 10.47
C ILE A 71 1.72 6.71 11.29
N LEU A 72 2.89 6.49 10.67
CA LEU A 72 4.03 5.89 11.36
C LEU A 72 4.58 6.78 12.47
N GLU A 73 4.65 8.10 12.22
CA GLU A 73 5.11 9.09 13.20
C GLU A 73 4.21 9.14 14.45
N ARG A 74 2.91 8.91 14.28
CA ARG A 74 1.92 8.98 15.37
C ARG A 74 1.77 7.66 16.13
N ASN A 75 2.21 6.53 15.56
CA ASN A 75 1.98 5.22 16.15
C ASN A 75 3.17 4.28 15.97
N GLY A 76 3.99 4.18 17.01
CA GLY A 76 5.20 3.34 17.01
C GLY A 76 4.95 1.83 16.92
N ALA A 77 3.73 1.34 17.12
CA ALA A 77 3.40 -0.08 16.92
C ALA A 77 3.19 -0.44 15.43
N ILE A 78 3.01 0.55 14.56
CA ILE A 78 2.80 0.34 13.12
C ILE A 78 4.15 0.23 12.41
N VAL A 79 4.38 -0.92 11.77
CA VAL A 79 5.59 -1.23 11.01
C VAL A 79 5.49 -0.75 9.56
N TYR A 80 4.30 -0.78 8.96
CA TYR A 80 4.05 -0.17 7.65
C TYR A 80 2.61 0.32 7.55
N ALA A 81 2.39 1.34 6.71
CA ALA A 81 1.08 1.87 6.37
C ALA A 81 1.11 2.29 4.90
N ILE A 82 0.39 1.57 4.04
CA ILE A 82 0.61 1.60 2.59
C ILE A 82 -0.69 1.45 1.79
N GLY A 83 -0.76 2.11 0.64
CA GLY A 83 -1.81 1.87 -0.35
C GLY A 83 -1.44 0.72 -1.29
N CYS A 84 -2.43 -0.11 -1.65
CA CYS A 84 -2.30 -1.14 -2.68
C CYS A 84 -3.53 -1.17 -3.57
N ASP A 85 -3.36 -1.52 -4.85
CA ASP A 85 -4.50 -1.67 -5.75
C ASP A 85 -5.22 -3.02 -5.55
N ARG A 86 -6.28 -3.25 -6.34
CA ARG A 86 -7.08 -4.49 -6.28
C ARG A 86 -6.33 -5.79 -6.57
N ARG A 87 -5.13 -5.75 -7.15
CA ARG A 87 -4.30 -6.96 -7.35
C ARG A 87 -3.19 -7.10 -6.31
N GLY A 88 -3.18 -6.23 -5.29
CA GLY A 88 -2.13 -6.20 -4.28
C GLY A 88 -0.84 -5.55 -4.77
N TYR A 89 -0.88 -4.79 -5.87
CA TYR A 89 0.25 -3.98 -6.30
C TYR A 89 0.43 -2.80 -5.37
N VAL A 90 1.65 -2.60 -4.89
CA VAL A 90 1.99 -1.50 -4.01
C VAL A 90 2.86 -0.50 -4.79
N PRO A 91 2.27 0.60 -5.30
CA PRO A 91 3.02 1.57 -6.09
C PRO A 91 4.04 2.30 -5.24
N THR A 92 3.65 2.76 -4.06
CA THR A 92 4.47 3.57 -3.18
C THR A 92 4.49 2.93 -1.81
N LEU A 93 5.66 2.91 -1.18
CA LEU A 93 5.86 2.32 0.13
C LEU A 93 6.45 3.35 1.09
N ASN A 94 6.40 3.06 2.39
CA ASN A 94 7.01 3.92 3.41
C ASN A 94 8.49 4.20 3.13
N ASN A 95 8.97 5.39 3.50
CA ASN A 95 10.32 5.87 3.20
C ASN A 95 11.44 4.94 3.68
N ARG A 96 11.22 4.24 4.79
CA ARG A 96 12.14 3.23 5.34
C ARG A 96 12.31 2.00 4.44
N PHE A 97 11.34 1.72 3.56
CA PHE A 97 11.32 0.55 2.65
C PHE A 97 11.28 0.96 1.16
N SER A 98 11.66 2.20 0.85
CA SER A 98 11.70 2.76 -0.51
C SER A 98 13.11 3.28 -0.85
N LYS A 99 14.17 2.57 -0.44
CA LYS A 99 15.56 2.95 -0.72
C LYS A 99 15.91 2.74 -2.20
N PRO A 100 16.82 3.52 -2.80
CA PRO A 100 17.30 3.26 -4.15
C PRO A 100 17.81 1.82 -4.30
N LEU A 101 17.57 1.21 -5.46
CA LEU A 101 18.08 -0.14 -5.74
C LEU A 101 19.60 -0.11 -5.86
N THR A 102 20.23 -1.10 -5.27
CA THR A 102 21.69 -1.24 -5.22
C THR A 102 22.20 -2.35 -6.14
N GLY A 103 21.32 -3.25 -6.59
CA GLY A 103 21.67 -4.45 -7.33
C GLY A 103 22.06 -5.63 -6.43
N ASP A 104 22.17 -5.40 -5.12
CA ASP A 104 22.38 -6.42 -4.10
C ASP A 104 21.01 -6.94 -3.64
N TYR A 105 20.73 -8.21 -3.91
CA TYR A 105 19.43 -8.82 -3.65
C TYR A 105 19.03 -8.72 -2.17
N ASP A 106 19.94 -9.02 -1.24
CA ASP A 106 19.60 -9.08 0.18
C ASP A 106 19.28 -7.69 0.74
N LYS A 107 19.99 -6.65 0.25
CA LYS A 107 19.70 -5.25 0.59
C LYS A 107 18.42 -4.76 -0.04
N ASP A 108 18.22 -5.02 -1.33
CA ASP A 108 17.08 -4.52 -2.09
C ASP A 108 15.78 -5.20 -1.65
N PHE A 109 15.83 -6.49 -1.26
CA PHE A 109 14.67 -7.26 -0.81
C PHE A 109 13.99 -6.66 0.43
N VAL A 110 14.78 -6.17 1.39
CA VAL A 110 14.28 -5.52 2.62
C VAL A 110 14.16 -4.01 2.46
N GLY A 111 15.10 -3.37 1.76
CA GLY A 111 15.23 -1.92 1.66
C GLY A 111 14.35 -1.26 0.59
N ASN A 112 13.92 -2.01 -0.43
CA ASN A 112 13.05 -1.49 -1.49
C ASN A 112 11.92 -2.49 -1.80
N ARG A 113 10.76 -2.26 -1.18
CA ARG A 113 9.60 -3.14 -1.32
C ARG A 113 8.43 -2.49 -2.07
N SER A 114 8.62 -1.29 -2.63
CA SER A 114 7.67 -0.65 -3.55
C SER A 114 7.68 -1.31 -4.93
N LYS A 115 6.71 -0.93 -5.78
CA LYS A 115 6.57 -1.38 -7.16
C LYS A 115 6.42 -2.91 -7.28
N ARG A 116 5.93 -3.58 -6.24
CA ARG A 116 5.78 -5.04 -6.16
C ARG A 116 4.31 -5.41 -6.09
N ILE A 117 3.97 -6.56 -6.66
CA ILE A 117 2.70 -7.23 -6.40
C ILE A 117 2.92 -8.19 -5.22
N PHE A 118 2.14 -8.03 -4.16
CA PHE A 118 2.13 -8.95 -3.02
C PHE A 118 1.02 -9.99 -3.23
N ASP A 119 1.39 -11.08 -3.90
CA ASP A 119 0.47 -12.13 -4.35
C ASP A 119 0.27 -13.28 -3.34
N ASP A 120 0.77 -13.10 -2.11
CA ASP A 120 0.47 -13.98 -1.00
C ASP A 120 -1.03 -13.89 -0.60
N PRO A 121 -1.58 -14.89 0.10
CA PRO A 121 -3.01 -14.91 0.44
C PRO A 121 -3.51 -13.69 1.23
N VAL A 122 -2.65 -13.05 2.04
CA VAL A 122 -3.00 -11.83 2.78
C VAL A 122 -2.96 -10.65 1.83
N GLY A 123 -1.85 -10.45 1.11
CA GLY A 123 -1.67 -9.35 0.16
C GLY A 123 -2.78 -9.27 -0.91
N LYS A 124 -3.19 -10.43 -1.46
CA LYS A 124 -4.31 -10.52 -2.42
C LYS A 124 -5.63 -10.01 -1.86
N ARG A 125 -5.92 -10.28 -0.58
CA ARG A 125 -7.19 -9.86 0.03
C ARG A 125 -7.19 -8.38 0.38
N CYS A 126 -6.08 -7.84 0.88
CA CYS A 126 -5.99 -6.46 1.37
C CYS A 126 -6.51 -5.43 0.35
N GLY A 127 -6.22 -5.62 -0.94
CA GLY A 127 -6.67 -4.71 -1.99
C GLY A 127 -8.03 -5.04 -2.61
N ALA A 128 -8.54 -6.26 -2.40
CA ALA A 128 -9.69 -6.77 -3.15
C ALA A 128 -10.99 -6.89 -2.33
N HIS A 129 -10.91 -6.92 -1.00
CA HIS A 129 -12.09 -7.07 -0.15
C HIS A 129 -12.91 -5.76 -0.06
N GLU A 130 -14.21 -5.88 0.20
CA GLU A 130 -15.12 -4.73 0.39
C GLU A 130 -15.72 -4.67 1.81
N LEU A 131 -15.18 -5.47 2.73
CA LEU A 131 -15.48 -5.33 4.16
C LEU A 131 -15.03 -3.96 4.67
N GLN A 132 -15.73 -3.41 5.67
CA GLN A 132 -15.36 -2.14 6.32
C GLN A 132 -13.89 -2.12 6.73
N PHE A 133 -13.40 -3.23 7.29
CA PHE A 133 -11.99 -3.54 7.45
C PHE A 133 -11.79 -5.06 7.51
N LEU A 134 -10.56 -5.53 7.32
CA LEU A 134 -10.17 -6.93 7.43
C LEU A 134 -8.88 -7.03 8.26
N ILE A 135 -8.85 -7.90 9.28
CA ILE A 135 -7.63 -8.20 10.06
C ILE A 135 -7.18 -9.63 9.79
N GLN A 136 -5.88 -9.81 9.57
CA GLN A 136 -5.24 -11.09 9.31
C GLN A 136 -3.94 -11.19 10.10
N THR A 137 -3.63 -12.36 10.64
CA THR A 137 -2.30 -12.62 11.23
C THR A 137 -1.50 -13.47 10.27
N TYR A 138 -0.28 -13.07 9.94
CA TYR A 138 0.53 -13.77 8.96
C TYR A 138 2.01 -13.68 9.24
N ARG A 139 2.76 -14.61 8.63
CA ARG A 139 4.22 -14.56 8.59
C ARG A 139 4.65 -13.83 7.33
N ARG A 140 5.38 -12.73 7.48
CA ARG A 140 5.95 -11.96 6.38
C ARG A 140 6.96 -12.79 5.59
N ASP A 141 7.28 -12.32 4.39
CA ASP A 141 8.40 -12.85 3.59
C ASP A 141 9.77 -12.66 4.27
N THR A 142 9.85 -11.81 5.29
CA THR A 142 11.00 -11.64 6.20
C THR A 142 11.01 -12.61 7.39
N GLY A 143 9.96 -13.44 7.56
CA GLY A 143 9.84 -14.40 8.66
C GLY A 143 9.14 -13.88 9.92
N GLU A 144 8.92 -12.57 10.03
CA GLU A 144 8.24 -11.95 11.18
C GLU A 144 6.74 -12.28 11.20
N ILE A 145 6.18 -12.60 12.36
CA ILE A 145 4.72 -12.69 12.57
C ILE A 145 4.18 -11.28 12.77
N MET A 146 3.11 -10.94 12.05
CA MET A 146 2.52 -9.61 12.05
C MET A 146 1.00 -9.67 11.95
N HIS A 147 0.34 -8.69 12.55
CA HIS A 147 -1.06 -8.41 12.27
C HIS A 147 -1.13 -7.41 11.10
N ASP A 148 -1.79 -7.82 10.01
CA ASP A 148 -2.20 -6.96 8.92
C ASP A 148 -3.65 -6.52 9.15
N ILE A 149 -3.93 -5.24 8.94
CA ILE A 149 -5.28 -4.72 8.86
C ILE A 149 -5.42 -3.91 7.57
N SER A 150 -6.56 -4.04 6.87
CA SER A 150 -6.84 -3.31 5.64
C SER A 150 -8.26 -2.74 5.60
N ALA A 151 -8.46 -1.65 4.86
CA ALA A 151 -9.76 -1.08 4.54
C ALA A 151 -9.80 -0.65 3.06
N PRO A 152 -10.96 -0.75 2.38
CA PRO A 152 -11.07 -0.46 0.96
C PRO A 152 -10.95 1.05 0.68
N VAL A 153 -10.28 1.36 -0.41
CA VAL A 153 -10.10 2.70 -0.97
C VAL A 153 -11.01 2.82 -2.18
N TYR A 154 -11.94 3.77 -2.12
CA TYR A 154 -12.81 4.12 -3.24
C TYR A 154 -12.41 5.47 -3.82
N VAL A 155 -12.55 5.61 -5.13
CA VAL A 155 -12.35 6.85 -5.89
C VAL A 155 -13.57 7.03 -6.77
N ASN A 156 -14.32 8.12 -6.60
CA ASN A 156 -15.58 8.40 -7.29
C ASN A 156 -16.59 7.24 -7.18
N GLY A 157 -16.65 6.59 -6.01
CA GLY A 157 -17.51 5.43 -5.78
C GLY A 157 -17.03 4.11 -6.42
N ARG A 158 -15.88 4.11 -7.11
CA ARG A 158 -15.29 2.89 -7.72
C ARG A 158 -14.14 2.38 -6.87
N HIS A 159 -14.13 1.07 -6.58
CA HIS A 159 -13.11 0.43 -5.74
C HIS A 159 -11.75 0.43 -6.45
N TRP A 160 -10.81 1.24 -5.95
CA TRP A 160 -9.45 1.36 -6.50
C TRP A 160 -8.52 0.27 -5.95
N GLY A 161 -8.65 -0.02 -4.65
CA GLY A 161 -7.81 -0.98 -3.93
C GLY A 161 -8.03 -0.88 -2.43
N GLY A 162 -6.99 -1.10 -1.64
CA GLY A 162 -7.06 -1.02 -0.18
C GLY A 162 -5.89 -0.27 0.44
N PHE A 163 -6.13 0.34 1.58
CA PHE A 163 -5.08 0.81 2.46
C PHE A 163 -4.82 -0.25 3.52
N ARG A 164 -3.56 -0.64 3.70
CA ARG A 164 -3.16 -1.72 4.61
C ARG A 164 -2.07 -1.28 5.58
N MET A 165 -2.15 -1.77 6.81
CA MET A 165 -1.18 -1.50 7.86
C MET A 165 -0.74 -2.79 8.53
N GLY A 166 0.56 -2.90 8.78
CA GLY A 166 1.14 -3.98 9.58
C GLY A 166 1.54 -3.46 10.94
N TYR A 167 1.17 -4.16 12.01
CA TYR A 167 1.48 -3.75 13.38
C TYR A 167 1.82 -4.94 14.29
N GLN A 168 2.53 -4.63 15.37
CA GLN A 168 2.86 -5.56 16.45
C GLN A 168 1.94 -5.29 17.64
N ALA A 169 1.38 -6.33 18.27
CA ALA A 169 0.43 -6.20 19.37
C ALA A 169 0.59 -7.30 20.42
#